data_AF-A0AAW8CMU2-F1
#
_entry.id   AF-A0AAW8CMU2-F1
#
_cell.length_a   1.000
_cell.length_b   1.000
_cell.length_c   1.000
_cell.angle_alpha   90.00
_cell.angle_beta   90.00
_cell.angle_gamma   90.00
#
_symmetry.space_group_name_H-M   'P 1'
#
loop_
_entity.id
_entity.type
_entity.pdbx_description
1 polymer ?
#
loop_
_entity_poly.entity_id
_entity_poly.type
_entity_poly.pdbx_seq_one_letter_code
_entity_poly.pdbx_strand_id
1 'polypeptide(L)'
;MAEDPAPAAFTAWMAAETAAYTAIHQLHQRTQGGRLGIPDARIEQIARLRKEADVHFAGLWGALGATAQPSVATAPPVQRERRRRPAFELRSRALAEPIENRAG
;
A
#
# COMPACT_ATOMS: atom_id res chain seq x y z
N MET A 1 -30.79 -18.58 -23.09
CA MET A 1 -29.72 -19.12 -22.23
C MET A 1 -29.28 -18.00 -21.33
N ALA A 2 -29.51 -18.10 -20.03
CA ALA A 2 -29.01 -17.11 -19.07
C ALA A 2 -27.54 -17.44 -18.83
N GLU A 3 -26.64 -16.58 -19.31
CA GLU A 3 -25.24 -16.59 -18.87
C GLU A 3 -25.23 -16.40 -17.35
N ASP A 4 -24.54 -17.28 -16.64
CA ASP A 4 -24.32 -17.12 -15.21
C ASP A 4 -23.58 -15.79 -15.01
N PRO A 5 -24.12 -14.81 -14.26
CA PRO A 5 -23.49 -13.50 -14.08
C PRO A 5 -22.31 -13.53 -13.09
N ALA A 6 -22.12 -14.62 -12.35
CA ALA A 6 -21.05 -14.76 -11.35
C ALA A 6 -19.62 -14.56 -11.90
N PRO A 7 -19.23 -15.07 -13.09
CA PRO A 7 -17.91 -14.86 -13.66
C PRO A 7 -17.66 -13.39 -14.03
N ALA A 8 -18.66 -12.70 -14.59
CA ALA A 8 -18.53 -11.30 -15.00
C ALA A 8 -18.36 -10.37 -13.78
N ALA A 9 -19.14 -10.60 -12.72
CA ALA A 9 -19.00 -9.84 -11.47
C ALA A 9 -17.62 -10.05 -10.83
N PHE A 10 -17.12 -11.29 -10.82
CA PHE A 10 -15.78 -11.63 -10.32
C PHE A 10 -14.68 -10.91 -11.12
N THR A 11 -14.76 -10.92 -12.45
CA THR A 11 -13.80 -10.20 -13.29
C THR A 11 -13.82 -8.69 -13.04
N ALA A 12 -15.01 -8.10 -12.86
CA ALA A 12 -15.14 -6.68 -12.54
C ALA A 12 -14.49 -6.33 -11.19
N TRP A 13 -14.73 -7.14 -10.17
CA TRP A 13 -14.07 -6.97 -8.87
C TRP A 13 -12.54 -7.10 -8.98
N MET A 14 -12.04 -8.14 -9.64
CA MET A 14 -10.59 -8.35 -9.82
C MET A 14 -9.93 -7.21 -10.59
N ALA A 15 -10.60 -6.64 -11.58
CA ALA A 15 -10.11 -5.48 -12.31
C ALA A 15 -10.01 -4.24 -11.41
N ALA A 16 -11.06 -3.95 -10.62
CA ALA A 16 -11.07 -2.83 -9.67
C ALA A 16 -10.00 -3.00 -8.58
N GLU A 17 -9.85 -4.20 -8.01
CA GLU A 17 -8.84 -4.50 -7.00
C GLU A 17 -7.42 -4.37 -7.56
N THR A 18 -7.19 -4.86 -8.78
CA THR A 18 -5.90 -4.71 -9.47
C THR A 18 -5.58 -3.23 -9.70
N ALA A 19 -6.55 -2.43 -10.15
CA ALA A 19 -6.37 -1.00 -10.35
C ALA A 19 -6.00 -0.27 -9.04
N ALA A 20 -6.69 -0.58 -7.94
CA ALA A 20 -6.38 -0.02 -6.63
C ALA A 20 -4.98 -0.41 -6.14
N TYR A 21 -4.62 -1.70 -6.25
CA TYR A 21 -3.30 -2.22 -5.89
C TYR A 21 -2.18 -1.55 -6.71
N THR A 22 -2.34 -1.49 -8.03
CA THR A 22 -1.37 -0.86 -8.93
C THR A 22 -1.20 0.63 -8.60
N ALA A 23 -2.28 1.36 -8.31
CA ALA A 23 -2.19 2.77 -7.93
C ALA A 23 -1.40 2.98 -6.63
N ILE A 24 -1.60 2.12 -5.62
CA ILE A 24 -0.82 2.15 -4.38
C ILE A 24 0.64 1.81 -4.64
N HIS A 25 0.92 0.77 -5.44
CA HIS A 25 2.28 0.40 -5.78
C HIS A 25 3.00 1.54 -6.50
N GLN A 26 2.35 2.18 -7.48
CA GLN A 26 2.89 3.35 -8.18
C GLN A 26 3.12 4.52 -7.23
N LEU A 27 2.21 4.76 -6.28
CA LEU A 27 2.41 5.81 -5.27
C LEU A 27 3.63 5.50 -4.39
N HIS A 28 3.78 4.25 -3.94
CA HIS A 28 4.94 3.82 -3.15
C HIS A 28 6.25 4.04 -3.92
N GLN A 29 6.30 3.67 -5.20
CA GLN A 29 7.47 3.87 -6.05
C GLN A 29 7.79 5.35 -6.23
N ARG A 30 6.78 6.16 -6.59
CA ARG A 30 6.95 7.61 -6.81
C ARG A 30 7.39 8.34 -5.55
N THR A 31 6.93 7.91 -4.39
CA THR A 31 7.25 8.54 -3.10
C THR A 31 8.53 7.99 -2.47
N GLN A 32 9.18 7.02 -3.12
CA GLN A 32 10.34 6.29 -2.59
C GLN A 32 10.05 5.69 -1.20
N GLY A 33 8.88 5.08 -1.06
CA GLY A 33 8.42 4.53 0.21
C GLY A 33 8.02 5.59 1.24
N GLY A 34 7.52 6.75 0.81
CA GLY A 34 7.06 7.82 1.70
C GLY A 34 8.13 8.84 2.11
N ARG A 35 9.28 8.86 1.41
CA ARG A 35 10.32 9.90 1.61
C ARG A 35 9.94 11.22 0.95
N LEU A 36 9.14 11.18 -0.12
CA LEU A 36 8.62 12.35 -0.82
C LEU A 36 7.16 12.60 -0.48
N GLY A 37 6.73 13.86 -0.59
CA GLY A 37 5.36 14.28 -0.34
C GLY A 37 4.35 13.56 -1.26
N ILE A 38 3.17 13.28 -0.70
CA ILE A 38 2.08 12.63 -1.41
C ILE A 38 1.08 13.71 -1.84
N PRO A 39 0.73 13.80 -3.14
CA PRO A 39 -0.35 14.70 -3.57
C PRO A 39 -1.72 14.19 -3.10
N ASP A 40 -2.53 15.06 -2.51
CA ASP A 40 -3.88 14.71 -2.00
C ASP A 40 -4.77 14.09 -3.09
N ALA A 41 -4.71 14.62 -4.32
CA ALA A 41 -5.46 14.08 -5.46
C ALA A 41 -5.15 12.60 -5.74
N ARG A 42 -3.93 12.13 -5.44
CA ARG A 42 -3.56 10.71 -5.57
C ARG A 42 -4.15 9.86 -4.46
N ILE A 43 -4.21 10.40 -3.24
CA ILE A 43 -4.86 9.73 -2.10
C ILE A 43 -6.35 9.57 -2.41
N GLU A 44 -7.01 10.63 -2.86
CA GLU A 44 -8.43 10.58 -3.25
C GLU A 44 -8.70 9.61 -4.40
N GLN A 45 -7.81 9.57 -5.40
CA GLN A 45 -7.92 8.61 -6.50
C GLN A 45 -7.86 7.16 -5.98
N ILE A 46 -6.89 6.86 -5.10
CA ILE A 46 -6.77 5.52 -4.50
C ILE A 46 -8.00 5.19 -3.65
N ALA A 47 -8.51 6.15 -2.88
CA ALA A 47 -9.72 5.96 -2.08
C ALA A 47 -10.95 5.63 -2.94
N ARG A 48 -11.11 6.31 -4.09
CA ARG A 48 -12.16 6.02 -5.06
C ARG A 48 -12.04 4.59 -5.62
N LEU A 49 -10.85 4.19 -6.06
CA LEU A 49 -10.60 2.85 -6.59
C LEU A 49 -10.87 1.74 -5.55
N ARG A 50 -10.48 1.97 -4.30
CA ARG A 50 -10.76 1.05 -3.19
C ARG A 50 -12.26 0.93 -2.94
N LYS A 51 -12.98 2.05 -2.94
CA LYS A 51 -14.44 2.04 -2.76
C LYS A 51 -15.16 1.31 -3.90
N GLU A 52 -14.69 1.45 -5.13
CA GLU A 52 -15.21 0.73 -6.30
C GLU A 52 -15.00 -0.78 -6.15
N ALA A 53 -13.80 -1.22 -5.77
CA ALA A 53 -13.51 -2.63 -5.49
C ALA A 53 -14.43 -3.19 -4.38
N ASP A 54 -14.65 -2.44 -3.29
CA ASP A 54 -15.56 -2.84 -2.22
C ASP A 54 -17.01 -3.01 -2.70
N VAL A 55 -17.49 -2.13 -3.59
CA VAL A 55 -18.84 -2.23 -4.17
C VAL A 55 -18.99 -3.48 -5.02
N HIS A 56 -18.00 -3.78 -5.88
CA HIS A 56 -18.02 -5.01 -6.67
C HIS A 56 -17.95 -6.26 -5.79
N PHE A 57 -17.12 -6.23 -4.74
CA PHE A 57 -17.03 -7.33 -3.78
C PHE A 57 -18.35 -7.56 -3.03
N ALA A 58 -19.00 -6.50 -2.57
CA ALA A 58 -20.30 -6.60 -1.90
C ALA A 58 -21.39 -7.19 -2.82
N GLY A 59 -21.38 -6.82 -4.11
CA GLY A 59 -22.28 -7.39 -5.11
C GLY A 59 -22.05 -8.90 -5.33
N LEU A 60 -20.79 -9.33 -5.42
CA LEU A 60 -20.41 -10.75 -5.48
C LEU A 60 -20.83 -11.51 -4.23
N TRP A 61 -20.55 -10.97 -3.05
CA TRP A 61 -20.87 -11.60 -1.77
C TRP A 61 -22.38 -11.76 -1.58
N GLY A 62 -23.17 -10.76 -2.00
CA GLY A 62 -24.63 -10.87 -2.02
C GLY A 62 -25.15 -11.93 -3.00
N ALA A 63 -24.49 -12.10 -4.15
CA ALA A 63 -24.88 -13.08 -5.17
C ALA A 63 -24.51 -14.53 -4.81
N LEU A 64 -23.45 -14.74 -4.02
CA LEU A 64 -22.99 -16.07 -3.58
C LEU A 64 -23.86 -16.70 -2.47
N GLY A 65 -24.93 -16.01 -2.04
CA GLY A 65 -25.76 -16.41 -0.92
C GLY A 65 -25.03 -16.14 0.40
N ALA A 66 -25.55 -15.20 1.18
CA ALA A 66 -24.97 -14.76 2.45
C ALA A 66 -24.80 -15.94 3.43
N THR A 67 -23.67 -16.60 3.37
CA THR A 67 -23.14 -17.39 4.48
C THR A 67 -22.43 -16.41 5.42
N ALA A 68 -22.71 -16.56 6.71
CA ALA A 68 -22.42 -15.65 7.81
C ALA A 68 -21.20 -14.74 7.60
N GLN A 69 -21.37 -13.44 7.85
CA GLN A 69 -20.26 -12.50 7.94
C GLN A 69 -19.16 -13.11 8.83
N PRO A 70 -17.91 -13.24 8.36
CA PRO A 70 -16.81 -13.54 9.26
C PRO A 70 -16.74 -12.39 10.26
N SER A 71 -17.04 -12.67 11.52
CA SER A 71 -16.86 -11.74 12.63
C SER A 71 -15.41 -11.29 12.59
N VAL A 72 -15.18 -10.03 12.25
CA VAL A 72 -13.85 -9.42 12.35
C VAL A 72 -13.57 -9.33 13.84
N ALA A 73 -12.89 -10.34 14.38
CA ALA A 73 -12.35 -10.28 15.72
C ALA A 73 -11.46 -9.04 15.76
N THR A 74 -11.87 -8.04 16.56
CA THR A 74 -11.10 -6.84 16.82
C THR A 74 -9.68 -7.25 17.17
N ALA A 75 -8.75 -7.10 16.23
CA ALA A 75 -7.36 -7.36 16.51
C ALA A 75 -6.96 -6.43 17.68
N PRO A 76 -6.32 -6.97 18.75
CA PRO A 76 -5.88 -6.12 19.83
C PRO A 76 -4.98 -5.02 19.26
N PRO A 77 -5.07 -3.78 19.78
CA PRO A 77 -4.25 -2.69 19.29
C PRO A 77 -2.79 -3.13 19.35
N VAL A 78 -2.14 -3.23 18.19
CA VAL A 78 -0.71 -3.52 18.11
C VAL A 78 -0.02 -2.39 18.87
N GLN A 79 0.44 -2.69 20.09
CA GLN A 79 1.24 -1.72 20.84
C GLN A 79 2.46 -1.45 19.98
N ARG A 80 2.53 -0.23 19.43
CA ARG A 80 3.77 0.31 18.87
C ARG A 80 4.70 0.50 20.04
N GLU A 81 5.35 -0.58 20.43
CA GLU A 81 6.50 -0.52 21.30
C GLU A 81 7.46 0.42 20.61
N ARG A 82 7.64 1.62 21.18
CA ARG A 82 8.68 2.56 20.78
C ARG A 82 10.00 1.83 21.02
N ARG A 83 10.41 0.97 20.09
CA ARG A 83 11.79 0.50 20.00
C ARG A 83 12.61 1.78 19.98
N ARG A 84 13.25 2.08 21.11
CA ARG A 84 14.32 3.07 21.19
C ARG A 84 15.23 2.75 20.02
N ARG A 85 15.29 3.67 19.04
CA ARG A 85 16.32 3.63 18.01
C ARG A 85 17.65 3.45 18.76
N PRO A 86 18.45 2.40 18.50
CA PRO A 86 19.84 2.45 18.93
C PRO A 86 20.43 3.71 18.29
N ALA A 87 20.97 4.60 19.12
CA ALA A 87 21.70 5.76 18.64
C ALA A 87 22.80 5.22 17.72
N PHE A 88 22.70 5.54 16.43
CA PHE A 88 23.78 5.30 15.51
C PHE A 88 24.91 6.21 15.98
N GLU A 89 25.85 5.66 16.74
CA GLU A 89 27.11 6.33 17.04
C GLU A 89 27.80 6.57 15.70
N LEU A 90 27.61 7.78 15.17
CA LEU A 90 28.50 8.39 14.18
C LEU A 90 29.87 8.50 14.85
N ARG A 91 30.61 7.39 14.83
CA ARG A 91 32.05 7.43 15.10
C ARG A 91 32.67 8.25 13.99
N SER A 92 33.02 9.47 14.37
CA SER A 92 33.89 10.40 13.67
C SER A 92 35.08 9.64 13.09
N ARG A 93 35.03 9.29 11.81
CA ARG A 93 36.25 8.96 11.07
C ARG A 93 36.77 10.29 10.56
N ALA A 94 37.89 10.70 11.17
CA ALA A 94 38.61 11.92 10.87
C ALA A 94 38.76 12.13 9.36
N LEU A 95 38.61 13.39 8.98
CA LEU A 95 38.94 13.97 7.68
C LEU A 95 40.27 13.34 7.20
N ALA A 96 40.23 12.55 6.13
CA ALA A 96 41.46 12.22 5.42
C ALA A 96 41.92 13.51 4.74
N GLU A 97 43.07 14.02 5.19
CA GLU A 97 43.78 15.17 4.65
C GLU A 97 43.86 15.14 3.10
N PRO A 98 43.84 16.31 2.44
CA PRO A 98 43.83 16.42 1.00
C PRO A 98 45.13 15.89 0.37
N ILE A 99 45.00 15.25 -0.80
CA ILE A 99 46.12 14.78 -1.62
C ILE A 99 46.93 16.00 -2.07
N GLU A 100 48.06 16.25 -1.40
CA GLU A 100 49.09 17.15 -1.93
C GLU A 100 49.77 16.47 -3.11
N ASN A 101 49.43 16.93 -4.32
CA ASN A 101 50.25 16.71 -5.50
C ASN A 101 51.59 17.43 -5.31
N ARG A 102 52.67 16.66 -5.12
CA ARG A 102 54.06 17.10 -5.21
C ARG A 102 54.83 16.01 -5.95
N ALA A 103 54.95 16.13 -7.28
CA ALA A 103 55.96 16.89 -8.04
C ALA A 103 57.16 16.01 -8.41
N GLY A 104 57.66 16.18 -9.64
CA GLY A 104 58.94 15.65 -10.11
C GLY A 104 58.83 14.91 -11.42
#